data_AF-A0A3Q0S726-F1
#
_entry.id   AF-A0A3Q0S726-F1
#
_cell.length_a   1.000
_cell.length_b   1.000
_cell.length_c   1.000
_cell.angle_alpha   90.00
_cell.angle_beta   90.00
_cell.angle_gamma   90.00
#
_symmetry.space_group_name_H-M   'P 1'
#
loop_
_entity.id
_entity.type
_entity.pdbx_description
1 polymer ?
#
loop_
_entity_poly.entity_id
_entity_poly.type
_entity_poly.pdbx_seq_one_letter_code
_entity_poly.pdbx_strand_id
1 'polypeptide(L)'
;MTRMSQLFVSLSVNVVEFCGQTIRGDGMIINSHQESKKYYFVIMGTDCHLTMQASSPKDKVQFHFRFFLVYSLLRVAPLNPAPLLPASPSPHGSAPFNSRLESTSGESSGDPCHAGSYIQFYDGRDRRSPPLGPPLCGKSPPRPVLSTGNYLTLRLVTRGTQPRVDFVGDFTSFRLGFNQSDCSNEPYFKCRNGKCIPLSLVCDEKGIDNCGDGSDLEENLITRSTSPHPFVSPPTVPFLACINSGASNGPPSPESVTGK
;
A
#
# COMPACT_ATOMS: atom_id res chain seq x y z
N MET A 1 10.85 30.23 14.63
CA MET A 1 11.56 30.20 13.32
C MET A 1 12.69 29.19 13.43
N THR A 2 12.47 27.95 13.00
CA THR A 2 13.57 27.02 12.72
C THR A 2 13.22 26.34 11.42
N ARG A 3 13.99 26.69 10.40
CA ARG A 3 13.95 26.20 9.03
C ARG A 3 14.14 24.68 9.08
N MET A 4 13.08 23.91 8.81
CA MET A 4 13.20 22.48 8.52
C MET A 4 13.13 22.27 7.00
N SER A 5 13.94 23.08 6.31
CA SER A 5 14.16 22.98 4.87
C SER A 5 15.49 22.27 4.70
N GLN A 6 15.42 21.04 4.16
CA GLN A 6 16.52 20.12 3.86
C GLN A 6 17.21 19.47 5.07
N LEU A 7 16.77 18.26 5.41
CA LEU A 7 17.61 17.05 5.48
C LEU A 7 16.69 15.88 5.84
N PHE A 8 16.35 15.06 4.84
CA PHE A 8 16.04 13.63 4.90
C PHE A 8 15.39 13.30 3.55
N VAL A 9 16.22 13.01 2.54
CA VAL A 9 15.80 12.11 1.46
C VAL A 9 15.73 10.73 2.10
N SER A 10 14.76 10.52 2.99
CA SER A 10 14.54 9.21 3.57
C SER A 10 13.93 8.35 2.49
N LEU A 11 14.68 7.32 2.08
CA LEU A 11 14.28 6.35 1.05
C LEU A 11 13.00 5.59 1.43
N SER A 12 12.66 5.59 2.72
CA SER A 12 11.43 5.05 3.26
C SER A 12 10.96 5.85 4.47
N VAL A 13 9.67 5.80 4.81
CA VAL A 13 9.14 6.32 6.07
C VAL A 13 8.28 5.28 6.78
N ASN A 14 8.12 5.47 8.09
CA ASN A 14 7.33 4.57 8.93
C ASN A 14 6.03 5.25 9.35
N VAL A 15 4.88 4.59 9.19
CA VAL A 15 3.57 5.16 9.51
C VAL A 15 3.43 5.52 10.98
N VAL A 16 3.94 4.68 11.89
CA VAL A 16 3.85 4.94 13.34
C VAL A 16 4.73 6.13 13.77
N GLU A 17 5.89 6.31 13.15
CA GLU A 17 6.83 7.40 13.50
C GLU A 17 6.39 8.74 12.91
N PHE A 18 5.90 8.73 11.67
CA PHE A 18 5.40 9.91 10.95
C PHE A 18 3.89 10.12 11.15
N CYS A 19 3.38 9.68 12.30
CA CYS A 19 1.96 9.76 12.63
C CYS A 19 1.45 11.21 12.58
N GLY A 20 0.39 11.43 11.82
CA GLY A 20 -0.24 12.74 11.58
C GLY A 20 0.48 13.63 10.57
N GLN A 21 1.57 13.15 9.94
CA GLN A 21 2.35 13.94 9.00
C GLN A 21 1.86 13.79 7.57
N THR A 22 2.21 14.79 6.75
CA THR A 22 2.09 14.71 5.29
C THR A 22 3.48 14.60 4.67
N ILE A 23 3.68 13.56 3.87
CA ILE A 23 4.89 13.39 3.05
C ILE A 23 4.57 13.77 1.61
N ARG A 24 5.56 14.33 0.92
CA ARG A 24 5.45 14.71 -0.49
C ARG A 24 6.65 14.17 -1.25
N GLY A 25 6.41 13.59 -2.42
CA GLY A 25 7.47 13.07 -3.27
C GLY A 25 6.94 12.45 -4.56
N ASP A 26 7.86 12.09 -5.44
CA ASP A 26 7.55 11.32 -6.66
C ASP A 26 7.15 9.89 -6.32
N GLY A 27 7.88 9.26 -5.40
CA GLY A 27 7.54 7.98 -4.83
C GLY A 27 8.39 7.67 -3.61
N MET A 28 7.91 6.77 -2.75
CA MET A 28 8.59 6.43 -1.50
C MET A 28 8.11 5.08 -0.95
N ILE A 29 9.00 4.36 -0.28
CA ILE A 29 8.64 3.16 0.47
C ILE A 29 8.00 3.56 1.80
N ILE A 30 6.88 2.94 2.14
CA ILE A 30 6.13 3.15 3.37
C ILE A 30 6.09 1.85 4.16
N ASN A 31 6.68 1.85 5.34
CA ASN A 31 6.64 0.74 6.28
C ASN A 31 5.59 1.01 7.37
N SER A 32 5.05 -0.04 7.99
CA SER A 32 4.23 0.12 9.20
C SER A 32 5.01 0.76 10.35
N HIS A 33 6.25 0.30 10.59
CA HIS A 33 7.10 0.65 11.72
C HIS A 33 8.59 0.41 11.38
N GLN A 34 9.49 0.94 12.20
CA GLN A 34 10.95 0.88 11.97
C GLN A 34 11.51 -0.54 11.77
N GLU A 35 11.00 -1.53 12.53
CA GLU A 35 11.44 -2.93 12.45
C GLU A 35 10.55 -3.78 11.50
N SER A 36 9.88 -3.13 10.55
CA SER A 36 9.08 -3.82 9.53
C SER A 36 9.93 -4.81 8.73
N LYS A 37 9.33 -5.93 8.28
CA LYS A 37 9.97 -7.12 7.68
C LYS A 37 10.84 -7.96 8.62
N LYS A 38 11.17 -7.47 9.82
CA LYS A 38 11.99 -8.20 10.79
C LYS A 38 11.14 -8.78 11.93
N TYR A 39 10.20 -7.99 12.44
CA TYR A 39 9.27 -8.42 13.48
C TYR A 39 7.89 -7.79 13.28
N TYR A 40 6.87 -8.46 13.80
CA TYR A 40 5.53 -7.90 13.91
C TYR A 40 5.51 -6.77 14.94
N PHE A 41 4.86 -5.66 14.61
CA PHE A 41 4.57 -4.59 15.56
C PHE A 41 3.37 -4.98 16.44
N VAL A 42 3.57 -4.92 17.75
CA VAL A 42 2.63 -5.48 18.76
C VAL A 42 1.95 -4.38 19.59
N ILE A 43 2.16 -3.09 19.31
CA ILE A 43 1.57 -2.02 20.11
C ILE A 43 0.05 -1.98 19.90
N MET A 44 -0.69 -2.08 21.00
CA MET A 44 -2.15 -2.01 21.02
C MET A 44 -2.61 -0.57 21.17
N GLY A 45 -3.78 -0.23 20.60
CA GLY A 45 -4.36 1.10 20.72
C GLY A 45 -3.72 2.17 19.83
N THR A 46 -2.81 1.81 18.92
CA THR A 46 -2.35 2.71 17.85
C THR A 46 -3.51 3.12 16.96
N ASP A 47 -3.66 4.43 16.76
CA ASP A 47 -4.54 5.04 15.76
C ASP A 47 -3.75 6.15 15.05
N CYS A 48 -2.99 5.77 14.03
CA CYS A 48 -2.10 6.66 13.31
C CYS A 48 -2.53 6.82 11.86
N HIS A 49 -2.28 7.99 11.30
CA HIS A 49 -2.47 8.22 9.87
C HIS A 49 -1.25 8.91 9.28
N LEU A 50 -0.99 8.63 8.00
CA LEU A 50 0.06 9.23 7.20
C LEU A 50 -0.56 9.68 5.88
N THR A 51 -0.35 10.94 5.52
CA THR A 51 -0.88 11.49 4.27
C THR A 51 0.22 11.55 3.22
N MET A 52 -0.01 10.90 2.09
CA MET A 52 0.86 10.96 0.91
C MET A 52 0.35 12.04 -0.03
N GLN A 53 1.23 12.96 -0.39
CA GLN A 53 0.96 14.02 -1.37
C GLN A 53 1.78 13.76 -2.63
N ALA A 54 1.11 13.75 -3.77
CA ALA A 54 1.75 13.66 -5.08
C ALA A 54 2.72 14.84 -5.32
N SER A 55 3.75 14.62 -6.15
CA SER A 55 4.76 15.66 -6.43
C SER A 55 4.17 16.86 -7.16
N SER A 56 3.19 16.62 -8.03
CA SER A 56 2.42 17.62 -8.77
C SER A 56 0.95 17.67 -8.31
N PRO A 57 0.31 18.86 -8.27
CA PRO A 57 -1.12 18.97 -7.97
C PRO A 57 -2.02 18.36 -9.05
N LYS A 58 -1.49 18.09 -10.25
CA LYS A 58 -2.21 17.41 -11.35
C LYS A 58 -2.14 15.88 -11.25
N ASP A 59 -1.24 15.37 -10.43
CA ASP A 59 -1.03 13.94 -10.29
C ASP A 59 -2.00 13.36 -9.25
N LYS A 60 -2.14 12.06 -9.34
CA LYS A 60 -2.79 11.17 -8.39
C LYS A 60 -1.73 10.37 -7.65
N VAL A 61 -2.14 9.70 -6.59
CA VAL A 61 -1.28 8.85 -5.78
C VAL A 61 -1.79 7.42 -5.92
N GLN A 62 -0.89 6.51 -6.30
CA GLN A 62 -1.11 5.07 -6.23
C GLN A 62 -0.34 4.53 -5.04
N PHE A 63 -0.94 3.65 -4.24
CA PHE A 63 -0.26 2.87 -3.21
C PHE A 63 -0.29 1.39 -3.56
N HIS A 64 0.84 0.72 -3.48
CA HIS A 64 0.97 -0.71 -3.73
C HIS A 64 1.58 -1.43 -2.52
N PHE A 65 0.94 -2.50 -2.05
CA PHE A 65 1.49 -3.33 -0.98
C PHE A 65 2.49 -4.34 -1.55
N ARG A 66 3.72 -4.36 -1.02
CA ARG A 66 4.75 -5.37 -1.31
C ARG A 66 4.75 -6.50 -0.28
N PHE A 67 4.38 -6.17 0.95
CA PHE A 67 4.14 -7.12 2.02
C PHE A 67 2.96 -6.64 2.86
N PHE A 68 2.11 -7.56 3.32
CA PHE A 68 0.93 -7.21 4.10
C PHE A 68 0.56 -8.27 5.12
N LEU A 69 0.64 -7.89 6.38
CA LEU A 69 0.15 -8.68 7.50
C LEU A 69 -0.49 -7.75 8.52
N VAL A 70 -1.81 -7.78 8.60
CA VAL A 70 -2.58 -6.90 9.49
C VAL A 70 -3.71 -7.72 10.10
N TYR A 71 -3.52 -8.21 11.31
CA TYR A 71 -4.57 -8.93 12.02
C TYR A 71 -4.34 -8.88 13.54
N SER A 72 -5.26 -9.45 14.30
CA SER A 72 -5.13 -9.62 15.75
C SER A 72 -5.40 -11.07 16.12
N LEU A 73 -4.60 -11.65 17.03
CA LEU A 73 -4.74 -13.07 17.40
C LEU A 73 -6.03 -13.35 18.16
N LEU A 74 -6.44 -12.42 19.02
CA LEU A 74 -7.70 -12.49 19.73
C LEU A 74 -8.49 -11.22 19.39
N ARG A 75 -9.68 -11.41 18.84
CA ARG A 75 -10.56 -10.33 18.41
C ARG A 75 -11.34 -9.79 19.61
N VAL A 76 -11.58 -8.48 19.66
CA VAL A 76 -12.51 -7.92 20.67
C VAL A 76 -13.92 -8.36 20.29
N ALA A 77 -14.67 -8.95 21.22
CA ALA A 77 -16.08 -9.20 20.99
C ALA A 77 -16.77 -7.87 20.60
N PRO A 78 -17.62 -7.83 19.56
CA PRO A 78 -18.44 -6.66 19.31
C PRO A 78 -19.19 -6.33 20.61
N LEU A 79 -19.09 -5.09 21.08
CA LEU A 79 -19.96 -4.59 22.14
C LEU A 79 -21.38 -4.58 21.57
N ASN A 80 -22.06 -5.72 21.58
CA ASN A 80 -23.49 -5.73 21.46
C ASN A 80 -24.02 -4.97 22.69
N PRO A 81 -24.80 -3.89 22.55
CA PRO A 81 -25.54 -3.39 23.70
C PRO A 81 -26.37 -4.57 24.20
N ALA A 82 -26.18 -4.94 25.47
CA ALA A 82 -26.96 -5.99 26.08
C ALA A 82 -28.45 -5.67 25.87
N PRO A 83 -29.29 -6.64 25.46
CA PRO A 83 -30.72 -6.43 25.49
C PRO A 83 -31.09 -6.02 26.92
N LEU A 84 -31.68 -4.84 27.08
CA LEU A 84 -32.32 -4.46 28.34
C LEU A 84 -33.38 -5.53 28.61
N LEU A 85 -33.12 -6.42 29.56
CA LEU A 85 -34.12 -7.35 30.06
C LEU A 85 -35.23 -6.52 30.72
N PRO A 86 -36.50 -6.63 30.30
CA PRO A 86 -37.60 -6.09 31.09
C PRO A 86 -37.78 -6.96 32.34
N ALA A 87 -37.88 -6.31 33.49
CA ALA A 87 -38.19 -6.95 34.75
C ALA A 87 -39.64 -7.46 34.79
N SER A 88 -39.78 -8.71 35.23
CA SER A 88 -40.91 -9.30 35.97
C SER A 88 -42.17 -9.80 35.21
N PRO A 89 -42.87 -10.82 35.77
CA PRO A 89 -43.75 -11.72 35.04
C PRO A 89 -45.25 -11.46 35.28
N SER A 90 -46.09 -11.77 34.28
CA SER A 90 -47.52 -12.01 34.46
C SER A 90 -48.01 -13.12 33.53
N PRO A 91 -48.89 -14.03 34.00
CA PRO A 91 -49.36 -15.18 33.22
C PRO A 91 -50.61 -14.85 32.40
N HIS A 92 -50.93 -15.75 31.46
CA HIS A 92 -52.18 -15.94 30.71
C HIS A 92 -52.08 -15.68 29.18
N GLY A 93 -52.33 -16.74 28.40
CA GLY A 93 -53.01 -16.62 27.08
C GLY A 93 -52.34 -17.23 25.84
N SER A 94 -52.21 -18.57 25.79
CA SER A 94 -52.44 -19.47 24.62
C SER A 94 -52.06 -19.10 23.16
N ALA A 95 -50.95 -19.74 22.67
CA ALA A 95 -50.75 -20.60 21.46
C ALA A 95 -51.03 -20.10 20.01
N PRO A 96 -50.57 -20.82 18.95
CA PRO A 96 -49.21 -21.27 18.61
C PRO A 96 -48.84 -20.93 17.14
N PHE A 97 -47.56 -20.77 16.79
CA PHE A 97 -47.13 -21.03 15.40
C PHE A 97 -45.73 -21.65 15.35
N ASN A 98 -45.69 -22.87 14.82
CA ASN A 98 -44.49 -23.59 14.46
C ASN A 98 -43.80 -22.90 13.28
N SER A 99 -42.57 -22.45 13.49
CA SER A 99 -41.59 -22.29 12.41
C SER A 99 -40.33 -23.02 12.83
N ARG A 100 -40.38 -24.30 12.47
CA ARG A 100 -39.30 -25.26 12.28
C ARG A 100 -37.92 -24.61 12.17
N LEU A 101 -37.04 -25.06 13.06
CA LEU A 101 -35.60 -24.97 12.97
C LEU A 101 -35.12 -25.38 11.57
N GLU A 102 -34.82 -24.41 10.72
CA GLU A 102 -33.93 -24.63 9.59
C GLU A 102 -32.55 -24.17 10.03
N SER A 103 -31.75 -25.13 10.48
CA SER A 103 -30.33 -24.98 10.71
C SER A 103 -29.64 -24.69 9.38
N THR A 104 -29.68 -23.44 8.93
CA THR A 104 -28.73 -22.94 7.94
C THR A 104 -27.54 -22.40 8.71
N SER A 105 -26.44 -23.14 8.63
CA SER A 105 -25.08 -22.71 8.91
C SER A 105 -24.71 -21.52 8.03
N GLY A 106 -25.29 -20.35 8.32
CA GLY A 106 -24.88 -19.08 7.75
C GLY A 106 -23.74 -18.56 8.60
N GLU A 107 -22.51 -18.70 8.10
CA GLU A 107 -21.37 -17.88 8.49
C GLU A 107 -21.87 -16.47 8.83
N SER A 108 -21.77 -16.09 10.10
CA SER A 108 -21.97 -14.71 10.51
C SER A 108 -20.85 -13.91 9.86
N SER A 109 -21.13 -13.39 8.66
CA SER A 109 -20.26 -12.58 7.83
C SER A 109 -20.12 -11.18 8.44
N GLY A 110 -19.67 -11.11 9.71
CA GLY A 110 -19.16 -9.88 10.27
C GLY A 110 -17.85 -9.55 9.57
N ASP A 111 -17.70 -8.35 9.04
CA ASP A 111 -16.46 -7.92 8.38
C ASP A 111 -15.25 -8.26 9.29
N PRO A 112 -14.31 -9.10 8.79
CA PRO A 112 -13.25 -9.69 9.61
C PRO A 112 -12.33 -8.65 10.25
N CYS A 113 -12.35 -7.41 9.75
CA CYS A 113 -11.51 -6.31 10.23
C CYS A 113 -12.12 -5.54 11.40
N HIS A 114 -13.45 -5.57 11.61
CA HIS A 114 -14.11 -4.77 12.65
C HIS A 114 -13.67 -5.10 14.08
N ALA A 115 -13.30 -6.37 14.32
CA ALA A 115 -12.95 -6.87 15.64
C ALA A 115 -11.43 -6.92 15.90
N GLY A 116 -10.60 -6.43 14.96
CA GLY A 116 -9.14 -6.52 15.00
C GLY A 116 -8.44 -5.28 14.47
N SER A 117 -7.13 -5.43 14.19
CA SER A 117 -6.31 -4.40 13.56
C SER A 117 -6.64 -4.28 12.07
N TYR A 118 -6.59 -3.08 11.53
CA TYR A 118 -6.91 -2.80 10.13
C TYR A 118 -6.19 -1.57 9.59
N ILE A 119 -6.17 -1.46 8.26
CA ILE A 119 -5.78 -0.25 7.52
C ILE A 119 -7.00 0.30 6.79
N GLN A 120 -7.17 1.61 6.76
CA GLN A 120 -8.17 2.30 5.94
C GLN A 120 -7.49 3.37 5.11
N PHE A 121 -7.81 3.42 3.81
CA PHE A 121 -7.42 4.54 2.94
C PHE A 121 -8.54 5.57 2.83
N TYR A 122 -8.15 6.83 2.65
CA TYR A 122 -9.06 7.95 2.41
C TYR A 122 -8.57 8.78 1.23
N ASP A 123 -9.50 9.19 0.38
CA ASP A 123 -9.26 9.94 -0.85
C ASP A 123 -9.14 11.45 -0.57
N GLY A 124 -8.03 11.85 0.04
CA GLY A 124 -7.80 13.25 0.39
C GLY A 124 -6.74 13.43 1.46
N ARG A 125 -6.73 14.61 2.10
CA ARG A 125 -5.64 15.08 2.97
C ARG A 125 -5.68 14.50 4.38
N ASP A 126 -6.82 13.94 4.79
CA ASP A 126 -7.02 13.46 6.15
C ASP A 126 -8.15 12.42 6.26
N ARG A 127 -8.37 11.94 7.49
CA ARG A 127 -9.37 10.93 7.87
C ARG A 127 -10.84 11.36 7.72
N ARG A 128 -11.11 12.64 7.44
CA ARG A 128 -12.46 13.16 7.15
C ARG A 128 -12.78 13.10 5.66
N SER A 129 -11.77 12.86 4.82
CA SER A 129 -11.95 12.64 3.38
C SER A 129 -12.71 11.33 3.14
N PRO A 130 -13.35 11.14 1.97
CA PRO A 130 -14.10 9.91 1.69
C PRO A 130 -13.23 8.64 1.80
N PRO A 131 -13.69 7.58 2.49
CA PRO A 131 -12.94 6.33 2.57
C PRO A 131 -12.89 5.62 1.22
N LEU A 132 -11.73 5.05 0.88
CA LEU A 132 -11.53 4.22 -0.30
C LEU A 132 -11.66 2.74 0.07
N GLY A 133 -12.80 2.14 -0.31
CA GLY A 133 -13.08 0.73 -0.05
C GLY A 133 -13.27 0.40 1.44
N PRO A 134 -13.51 -0.89 1.76
CA PRO A 134 -13.63 -1.37 3.13
C PRO A 134 -12.28 -1.37 3.86
N PRO A 135 -12.28 -1.46 5.21
CA PRO A 135 -11.06 -1.69 5.98
C PRO A 135 -10.32 -2.94 5.50
N LEU A 136 -8.99 -2.84 5.48
CA LEU A 136 -8.10 -3.90 5.00
C LEU A 136 -7.44 -4.59 6.20
N CYS A 137 -7.56 -5.91 6.25
CA CYS A 137 -6.89 -6.80 7.19
C CYS A 137 -6.66 -8.17 6.54
N GLY A 138 -5.77 -8.97 7.11
CA GLY A 138 -5.41 -10.30 6.58
C GLY A 138 -3.91 -10.49 6.45
N LYS A 139 -3.52 -11.44 5.60
CA LYS A 139 -2.12 -11.86 5.40
C LYS A 139 -1.63 -11.78 3.95
N SER A 140 -2.49 -11.35 3.04
CA SER A 140 -2.21 -11.26 1.61
C SER A 140 -2.25 -9.80 1.16
N PRO A 141 -1.28 -9.32 0.37
CA PRO A 141 -1.30 -7.97 -0.19
C PRO A 141 -2.60 -7.67 -0.95
N PRO A 142 -3.33 -6.60 -0.57
CA PRO A 142 -4.48 -6.10 -1.33
C PRO A 142 -4.08 -5.57 -2.71
N ARG A 143 -5.08 -5.35 -3.57
CA ARG A 143 -4.89 -4.67 -4.86
C ARG A 143 -4.36 -3.23 -4.65
N PRO A 144 -3.65 -2.67 -5.65
CA PRO A 144 -3.23 -1.28 -5.58
C PRO A 144 -4.40 -0.33 -5.33
N VAL A 145 -4.18 0.66 -4.47
CA VAL A 145 -5.16 1.70 -4.11
C VAL A 145 -4.82 2.97 -4.86
N LEU A 146 -5.81 3.57 -5.53
CA LEU A 146 -5.63 4.77 -6.35
C LEU A 146 -6.47 5.90 -5.77
N SER A 147 -5.89 7.06 -5.57
CA SER A 147 -6.63 8.29 -5.27
C SER A 147 -7.27 8.88 -6.53
N THR A 148 -8.26 9.74 -6.33
CA THR A 148 -8.82 10.56 -7.43
C THR A 148 -8.07 11.88 -7.60
N GLY A 149 -7.47 12.41 -6.53
CA GLY A 149 -6.71 13.65 -6.51
C GLY A 149 -5.28 13.50 -6.01
N ASN A 150 -4.62 14.61 -5.70
CA ASN A 150 -3.19 14.66 -5.39
C ASN A 150 -2.81 14.28 -3.95
N TYR A 151 -3.75 13.69 -3.20
CA TYR A 151 -3.55 13.22 -1.84
C TYR A 151 -4.18 11.85 -1.63
N LEU A 152 -3.51 11.02 -0.83
CA LEU A 152 -4.02 9.75 -0.34
C LEU A 152 -3.63 9.60 1.12
N THR A 153 -4.60 9.36 2.00
CA THR A 153 -4.33 9.19 3.43
C THR A 153 -4.45 7.72 3.81
N LEU A 154 -3.40 7.15 4.41
CA LEU A 154 -3.40 5.81 5.00
C LEU A 154 -3.59 5.94 6.51
N ARG A 155 -4.54 5.21 7.09
CA ARG A 155 -4.74 5.11 8.55
C ARG A 155 -4.54 3.69 9.02
N LEU A 156 -3.65 3.49 9.98
CA LEU A 156 -3.41 2.24 10.69
C LEU A 156 -4.09 2.29 12.06
N VAL A 157 -4.91 1.28 12.34
CA VAL A 157 -5.55 1.10 13.65
C VAL A 157 -5.25 -0.29 14.19
N THR A 158 -4.72 -0.37 15.42
CA THR A 158 -4.45 -1.64 16.11
C THR A 158 -5.44 -1.86 17.24
N ARG A 159 -6.21 -2.95 17.18
CA ARG A 159 -7.24 -3.33 18.19
C ARG A 159 -7.17 -4.84 18.45
N GLY A 160 -7.91 -5.34 19.44
CA GLY A 160 -7.87 -6.77 19.82
C GLY A 160 -6.88 -7.02 20.94
N THR A 161 -6.47 -8.28 21.11
CA THR A 161 -5.35 -8.68 21.97
C THR A 161 -4.28 -9.30 21.07
N GLN A 162 -3.02 -8.86 21.26
CA GLN A 162 -1.85 -9.22 20.44
C GLN A 162 -2.05 -8.89 18.95
N PRO A 163 -1.89 -7.61 18.54
CA PRO A 163 -1.94 -7.24 17.13
C PRO A 163 -0.68 -7.80 16.47
N ARG A 164 -0.85 -8.18 15.21
CA ARG A 164 0.23 -8.61 14.33
C ARG A 164 0.15 -7.72 13.12
N VAL A 165 0.88 -6.61 13.18
CA VAL A 165 0.93 -5.63 12.10
C VAL A 165 2.34 -5.55 11.55
N ASP A 166 2.48 -5.82 10.27
CA ASP A 166 3.68 -5.59 9.50
C ASP A 166 3.29 -5.44 8.03
N PHE A 167 3.58 -4.29 7.44
CA PHE A 167 3.40 -4.10 6.01
C PHE A 167 4.50 -3.21 5.45
N VAL A 168 4.80 -3.47 4.19
CA VAL A 168 5.62 -2.59 3.36
C VAL A 168 4.86 -2.34 2.08
N GLY A 169 4.75 -1.08 1.72
CA GLY A 169 4.26 -0.67 0.42
C GLY A 169 5.10 0.47 -0.13
N ASP A 170 4.69 0.95 -1.28
CA ASP A 170 5.24 2.11 -1.94
C ASP A 170 4.10 2.95 -2.45
N PHE A 171 4.30 4.26 -2.46
CA PHE A 171 3.43 5.15 -3.20
C PHE A 171 4.16 5.70 -4.43
N THR A 172 3.40 5.92 -5.48
CA THR A 172 3.83 6.49 -6.75
C THR A 172 2.91 7.65 -7.11
N SER A 173 3.51 8.82 -7.38
CA SER A 173 2.86 9.94 -8.04
C SER A 173 2.69 9.61 -9.51
N PHE A 174 1.46 9.68 -10.03
CA PHE A 174 1.20 9.37 -11.43
C PHE A 174 0.10 10.24 -12.01
N ARG A 175 0.09 10.39 -13.34
CA ARG A 175 -1.04 10.95 -14.08
C ARG A 175 -1.51 9.97 -15.14
N LEU A 176 -2.75 10.14 -15.57
CA LEU A 176 -3.30 9.37 -16.68
C LEU A 176 -3.00 10.14 -17.97
N GLY A 177 -2.25 9.52 -18.88
CA GLY A 177 -1.85 10.09 -20.17
C GLY A 177 -2.91 9.87 -21.25
N PHE A 178 -4.15 10.29 -20.99
CA PHE A 178 -5.26 10.13 -21.96
C PHE A 178 -5.03 10.95 -23.23
N ASN A 179 -4.32 12.08 -23.13
CA ASN A 179 -3.81 12.81 -24.28
C ASN A 179 -2.28 12.80 -24.27
N GLN A 180 -1.65 12.68 -25.44
CA GLN A 180 -0.18 12.65 -25.59
C GLN A 180 0.50 13.79 -24.80
N SER A 181 -0.14 14.96 -24.73
CA SER A 181 0.30 16.19 -24.06
C SER A 181 0.35 16.14 -22.53
N ASP A 182 -0.40 15.25 -21.88
CA ASP A 182 -0.49 15.22 -20.41
C ASP A 182 0.85 14.82 -19.78
N CYS A 183 1.69 14.12 -20.55
CA CYS A 183 3.01 13.67 -20.16
C CYS A 183 4.14 14.48 -20.82
N SER A 184 3.80 15.43 -21.72
CA SER A 184 4.77 16.12 -22.58
C SER A 184 5.35 17.42 -22.00
N ASN A 185 4.85 17.89 -20.85
CA ASN A 185 5.50 18.97 -20.12
C ASN A 185 6.40 18.31 -19.07
N GLU A 186 7.71 18.27 -19.37
CA GLU A 186 8.86 17.81 -18.56
C GLU A 186 8.64 17.68 -17.03
N PRO A 187 9.24 16.70 -16.31
CA PRO A 187 9.94 15.48 -16.73
C PRO A 187 9.16 14.21 -16.33
N TYR A 188 8.30 13.71 -17.22
CA TYR A 188 7.51 12.47 -17.02
C TYR A 188 7.85 11.40 -18.05
N PHE A 189 7.88 10.15 -17.60
CA PHE A 189 7.94 8.95 -18.43
C PHE A 189 6.54 8.44 -18.72
N LYS A 190 6.27 8.04 -19.96
CA LYS A 190 4.99 7.43 -20.37
C LYS A 190 5.10 5.91 -20.32
N CYS A 191 4.42 5.31 -19.37
CA CYS A 191 4.27 3.87 -19.22
C CYS A 191 3.51 3.27 -20.41
N ARG A 192 3.71 1.97 -20.66
CA ARG A 192 3.01 1.23 -21.73
C ARG A 192 1.50 1.18 -21.53
N ASN A 193 1.04 1.14 -20.28
CA ASN A 193 -0.37 1.16 -19.88
C ASN A 193 -1.01 2.56 -19.95
N GLY A 194 -0.30 3.58 -20.43
CA GLY A 194 -0.81 4.94 -20.58
C GLY A 194 -0.76 5.79 -19.31
N LYS A 195 -0.27 5.27 -18.18
CA LYS A 195 0.12 6.12 -17.04
C LYS A 195 1.37 6.90 -17.37
N CYS A 196 1.57 8.00 -16.66
CA CYS A 196 2.82 8.71 -16.68
C CYS A 196 3.32 8.97 -15.27
N ILE A 197 4.59 8.66 -15.05
CA ILE A 197 5.27 8.76 -13.77
C ILE A 197 6.44 9.74 -13.88
N PRO A 198 6.88 10.39 -12.79
CA PRO A 198 8.10 11.19 -12.79
C PRO A 198 9.31 10.40 -13.31
N LEU A 199 10.17 11.04 -14.11
CA LEU A 199 11.38 10.40 -14.67
C LEU A 199 12.33 9.86 -13.60
N SER A 200 12.31 10.42 -12.39
CA SER A 200 13.07 9.96 -11.22
C SER A 200 12.71 8.54 -10.75
N LEU A 201 11.57 8.01 -11.20
CA LEU A 201 11.08 6.68 -10.86
C LEU A 201 11.41 5.62 -11.92
N VAL A 202 11.99 6.02 -13.06
CA VAL A 202 12.43 5.09 -14.11
C VAL A 202 13.76 4.47 -13.72
N CYS A 203 13.81 3.14 -13.71
CA CYS A 203 14.94 2.36 -13.22
C CYS A 203 15.51 2.92 -11.93
N ASP A 204 14.62 3.22 -10.97
CA ASP A 204 15.02 3.75 -9.69
C ASP A 204 15.92 2.75 -8.94
N GLU A 205 16.74 3.26 -8.02
CA GLU A 205 17.66 2.42 -7.23
C GLU A 205 16.93 1.33 -6.43
N LYS A 206 15.61 1.45 -6.27
CA LYS A 206 14.75 0.54 -5.51
C LYS A 206 14.22 -0.60 -6.37
N GLY A 207 14.29 -0.50 -7.69
CA GLY A 207 13.71 -1.47 -8.62
C GLY A 207 12.20 -1.61 -8.46
N ILE A 208 11.50 -0.51 -8.15
CA ILE A 208 10.04 -0.52 -7.97
C ILE A 208 9.38 -0.43 -9.35
N ASP A 209 8.47 -1.34 -9.65
CA ASP A 209 7.55 -1.22 -10.79
C ASP A 209 6.52 -0.13 -10.49
N ASN A 210 6.86 1.11 -10.81
CA ASN A 210 6.04 2.30 -10.58
C ASN A 210 4.96 2.42 -11.66
N CYS A 211 5.22 1.93 -12.88
CA CYS A 211 4.20 1.86 -13.92
C CYS A 211 3.10 0.82 -13.58
N GLY A 212 3.47 -0.26 -12.88
CA GLY A 212 2.64 -1.44 -12.62
C GLY A 212 2.54 -2.39 -13.83
N ASP A 213 3.31 -2.14 -14.88
CA ASP A 213 3.40 -2.95 -16.10
C ASP A 213 4.86 -3.27 -16.48
N GLY A 214 5.82 -2.92 -15.60
CA GLY A 214 7.25 -3.11 -15.76
C GLY A 214 7.93 -2.20 -16.77
N SER A 215 7.20 -1.31 -17.47
CA SER A 215 7.77 -0.51 -18.55
C SER A 215 8.79 0.53 -18.10
N ASP A 216 8.84 0.85 -16.81
CA ASP A 216 9.85 1.71 -16.17
C ASP A 216 11.10 0.95 -15.72
N LEU A 217 11.13 -0.39 -15.83
CA LEU A 217 12.25 -1.25 -15.43
C LEU A 217 12.99 -1.87 -16.63
N GLU A 218 12.59 -1.56 -17.85
CA GLU A 218 13.19 -2.13 -19.06
C GLU A 218 14.56 -1.49 -19.36
N GLU A 219 15.58 -2.33 -19.60
CA GLU A 219 16.97 -1.87 -19.81
C GLU A 219 17.15 -1.03 -21.08
N ASN A 220 16.28 -1.21 -22.08
CA ASN A 220 16.38 -0.52 -23.37
C ASN A 220 15.88 0.93 -23.38
N LEU A 221 15.34 1.44 -22.27
CA LEU A 221 14.76 2.80 -22.19
C LEU A 221 15.80 3.91 -22.42
N ILE A 222 17.10 3.62 -22.23
CA ILE A 222 18.20 4.58 -22.32
C ILE A 222 18.69 4.78 -23.77
N THR A 223 18.30 3.93 -24.72
CA THR A 223 18.74 4.06 -26.14
C THR A 223 17.94 5.08 -26.97
N ARG A 224 16.87 5.67 -26.44
CA ARG A 224 15.99 6.58 -27.21
C ARG A 224 16.00 8.05 -26.75
N SER A 225 16.76 8.39 -25.71
CA SER A 225 16.93 9.78 -25.27
C SER A 225 18.11 10.50 -25.95
N THR A 226 18.92 9.81 -26.75
CA THR A 226 19.93 10.42 -27.61
C THR A 226 19.42 10.52 -29.05
N SER A 227 18.86 11.69 -29.39
CA SER A 227 18.74 12.11 -30.79
C SER A 227 20.15 12.17 -31.41
N PRO A 228 20.34 11.83 -32.70
CA PRO A 228 21.66 11.72 -33.30
C PRO A 228 22.25 13.11 -33.57
N HIS A 229 23.05 13.62 -32.64
CA HIS A 229 24.01 14.68 -32.94
C HIS A 229 25.44 14.21 -32.64
N PRO A 230 26.41 14.65 -33.46
CA PRO A 230 27.65 13.92 -33.64
C PRO A 230 28.61 14.12 -32.48
N PHE A 231 29.18 13.00 -32.03
CA PHE A 231 30.47 12.84 -31.36
C PHE A 231 31.11 14.09 -30.73
N VAL A 232 30.99 14.18 -29.40
CA VAL A 232 32.08 14.61 -28.52
C VAL A 232 32.06 13.71 -27.26
N SER A 233 33.22 13.15 -26.94
CA SER A 233 33.54 12.23 -25.82
C SER A 233 33.27 12.81 -24.41
N PRO A 234 33.27 12.00 -23.33
CA PRO A 234 32.21 11.98 -22.31
C PRO A 234 32.54 12.77 -21.02
N PRO A 235 31.52 13.09 -20.19
CA PRO A 235 31.64 12.98 -18.75
C PRO A 235 31.03 11.64 -18.29
N THR A 236 31.77 10.93 -17.45
CA THR A 236 31.40 9.69 -16.80
C THR A 236 30.15 9.88 -15.94
N VAL A 237 28.97 9.58 -16.49
CA VAL A 237 27.76 9.35 -15.68
C VAL A 237 27.61 7.83 -15.61
N PRO A 238 27.52 7.22 -14.42
CA PRO A 238 27.41 5.77 -14.31
C PRO A 238 26.12 5.36 -15.02
N PHE A 239 26.27 4.45 -15.99
CA PHE A 239 25.16 3.75 -16.63
C PHE A 239 24.35 3.05 -15.53
N LEU A 240 23.16 3.57 -15.21
CA LEU A 240 22.20 2.81 -14.41
C LEU A 240 21.54 1.80 -15.35
N ALA A 241 22.21 0.66 -15.54
CA ALA A 241 21.55 -0.53 -16.06
C ALA A 241 20.44 -0.89 -15.05
N CYS A 242 19.21 -1.11 -15.52
CA CYS A 242 18.12 -1.52 -14.65
C CYS A 242 18.52 -2.87 -14.05
N ILE A 243 18.90 -2.89 -12.77
CA ILE A 243 19.47 -4.07 -12.14
C ILE A 243 18.39 -5.14 -12.10
N ASN A 244 18.63 -6.22 -12.85
CA ASN A 244 17.78 -7.39 -12.94
C ASN A 244 17.76 -8.12 -11.58
N SER A 245 16.90 -7.70 -10.65
CA SER A 245 16.66 -8.42 -9.39
C SER A 245 15.66 -9.54 -9.63
N GLY A 246 16.10 -10.59 -10.34
CA GLY A 246 15.20 -11.66 -10.78
C GLY A 246 15.89 -12.92 -11.29
N ALA A 247 17.01 -13.35 -10.69
CA ALA A 247 17.54 -14.69 -10.93
C ALA A 247 16.87 -15.68 -9.96
N SER A 248 15.96 -16.49 -10.51
CA SER A 248 15.41 -17.70 -9.89
C SER A 248 16.56 -18.66 -9.51
N ASN A 249 16.87 -18.76 -8.22
CA ASN A 249 17.65 -19.89 -7.71
C ASN A 249 16.71 -21.11 -7.59
N GLY A 250 16.54 -21.82 -8.71
CA GLY A 250 16.07 -23.20 -8.67
C GLY A 250 17.11 -24.09 -7.96
N PRO A 251 16.69 -25.14 -7.24
CA PRO A 251 17.63 -26.01 -6.54
C PRO A 251 18.51 -26.77 -7.54
N PRO A 252 19.79 -27.03 -7.24
CA PRO A 252 20.66 -27.77 -8.13
C PRO A 252 20.17 -29.21 -8.27
N SER A 253 19.94 -29.65 -9.51
CA SER A 253 19.73 -31.06 -9.84
C SER A 253 21.04 -31.84 -9.60
N PRO A 254 20.99 -33.10 -9.13
CA PRO A 254 22.18 -33.89 -8.87
C PRO A 254 22.83 -34.36 -10.18
N GLU A 255 24.12 -34.12 -10.32
CA GLU A 255 24.95 -34.64 -11.41
C GLU A 255 24.95 -36.18 -11.42
N SER A 256 24.84 -36.73 -12.62
CA SER A 256 24.96 -38.14 -12.92
C SER A 256 26.44 -38.52 -13.05
N VAL A 257 26.89 -39.39 -12.14
CA VAL A 257 28.19 -40.05 -12.24
C VAL A 257 28.11 -41.17 -13.29
N THR A 258 28.87 -41.00 -14.37
CA THR A 258 29.35 -42.06 -15.27
C THR A 258 30.70 -41.54 -15.77
N GLY A 259 31.86 -42.12 -15.47
CA GLY A 259 32.20 -43.53 -15.60
C GLY A 259 33.06 -43.69 -16.84
N LYS A 260 34.38 -43.47 -16.72
CA LYS A 260 35.42 -44.08 -17.56
C LYS A 260 36.76 -44.04 -16.87
#